data_AF-A0A7C3FTX3-F1
#
_entry.id   AF-A0A7C3FTX3-F1
#
_cell.length_a   1.000
_cell.length_b   1.000
_cell.length_c   1.000
_cell.angle_alpha   90.00
_cell.angle_beta   90.00
_cell.angle_gamma   90.00
#
_symmetry.space_group_name_H-M   'P 1'
#
loop_
_entity.id
_entity.type
_entity.pdbx_description
1 polymer ?
#
loop_
_entity_poly.entity_id
_entity_poly.type
_entity_poly.pdbx_seq_one_letter_code
_entity_poly.pdbx_strand_id
1 'polypeptide(L)'
;MLAYLREQLAARRRRQWVSKLLVVGEGGVGKTSLLRALRGEPHIEGLETTHGIQIETLDLAHPTEADVTMQLKAWDFGGQQIYRATHQFFLTNRSLFALVWNARHGYQQGKLYYWLDAIQARAPQSPVILVAAHTDERDADLPLSDLKAKYPQIVAHYAISNPSGAGIEDLRAALIESAAGLPLMGEVWPADWLDAAEALRASREKHIAFSQLERIFEERGVDSAGVRVLARWLHELGDILYFQDRAVQFSAHWYINGQD
;
A
#
# COMPACT_ATOMS: atom_id res chain seq x y z
N MET A 1 11.21 -4.53 41.49
CA MET A 1 11.48 -3.33 40.66
C MET A 1 11.81 -3.68 39.20
N LEU A 2 12.75 -4.59 38.90
CA LEU A 2 13.04 -5.03 37.52
C LEU A 2 11.87 -5.75 36.81
N ALA A 3 11.07 -6.53 37.54
CA ALA A 3 9.86 -7.15 36.99
C ALA A 3 8.79 -6.12 36.61
N TYR A 4 8.52 -5.14 37.48
CA TYR A 4 7.59 -4.03 37.24
C TYR A 4 8.01 -3.13 36.06
N LEU A 5 9.32 -2.81 35.94
CA LEU A 5 9.84 -2.07 34.79
C LEU A 5 9.76 -2.87 33.48
N ARG A 6 9.99 -4.19 33.52
CA ARG A 6 9.77 -5.06 32.36
C ARG A 6 8.30 -5.16 31.97
N GLU A 7 7.41 -5.21 32.95
CA GLU A 7 5.96 -5.23 32.74
C GLU A 7 5.45 -3.89 32.18
N GLN A 8 5.98 -2.76 32.64
CA GLN A 8 5.69 -1.43 32.06
C GLN A 8 6.28 -1.24 30.66
N LEU A 9 7.49 -1.76 30.39
CA LEU A 9 8.08 -1.75 29.05
C LEU A 9 7.33 -2.70 28.09
N ALA A 10 6.78 -3.80 28.59
CA ALA A 10 5.91 -4.72 27.83
C ALA A 10 4.51 -4.12 27.60
N ALA A 11 3.94 -3.43 28.59
CA ALA A 11 2.66 -2.71 28.49
C ALA A 11 2.71 -1.51 27.54
N ARG A 12 3.91 -1.06 27.17
CA ARG A 12 4.16 -0.01 26.17
C ARG A 12 4.32 -0.53 24.75
N ARG A 13 4.08 -1.81 24.49
CA ARG A 13 4.14 -2.36 23.14
C ARG A 13 2.75 -2.50 22.55
N ARG A 14 2.54 -2.07 21.30
CA ARG A 14 1.23 -2.16 20.62
C ARG A 14 1.38 -2.81 19.26
N ARG A 15 0.46 -3.73 18.95
CA ARG A 15 0.30 -4.26 17.59
C ARG A 15 -0.12 -3.13 16.65
N GLN A 16 0.49 -3.07 15.48
CA GLN A 16 0.12 -2.15 14.41
C GLN A 16 -0.60 -2.93 13.32
N TRP A 17 -1.86 -2.60 13.08
CA TRP A 17 -2.68 -3.23 12.04
C TRP A 17 -2.78 -2.31 10.83
N VAL A 18 -1.63 -1.88 10.31
CA VAL A 18 -1.55 -0.93 9.21
C VAL A 18 -0.61 -1.46 8.13
N SER A 19 -1.01 -1.37 6.87
CA SER A 19 -0.13 -1.61 5.74
C SER A 19 -0.52 -0.75 4.54
N LYS A 20 0.17 -0.95 3.42
CA LYS A 20 0.01 -0.18 2.19
C LYS A 20 -0.65 -1.03 1.10
N LEU A 21 -1.69 -0.49 0.47
CA LEU A 21 -2.30 -1.00 -0.75
C LEU A 21 -1.95 -0.05 -1.89
N LEU A 22 -1.33 -0.56 -2.96
CA LEU A 22 -1.14 0.20 -4.19
C LEU A 22 -2.15 -0.26 -5.24
N VAL A 23 -3.00 0.66 -5.68
CA VAL A 23 -3.92 0.41 -6.79
C VAL A 23 -3.27 0.97 -8.07
N VAL A 24 -2.90 0.07 -8.96
CA VAL A 24 -2.10 0.37 -10.15
C VAL A 24 -2.78 -0.13 -11.42
N GLY A 25 -2.40 0.40 -12.58
CA GLY A 25 -3.04 0.15 -13.87
C GLY A 25 -3.25 1.42 -14.68
N GLU A 26 -3.66 1.26 -15.94
CA GLU A 26 -3.84 2.38 -16.87
C GLU A 26 -4.80 3.46 -16.36
N GLY A 27 -4.71 4.66 -16.96
CA GLY A 27 -5.71 5.69 -16.75
C GLY A 27 -7.11 5.26 -17.20
N GLY A 28 -8.12 5.65 -16.43
CA GLY A 28 -9.52 5.40 -16.79
C GLY A 28 -9.98 3.94 -16.64
N VAL A 29 -9.21 3.05 -16.03
CA VAL A 29 -9.61 1.64 -15.81
C VAL A 29 -10.53 1.43 -14.60
N GLY A 30 -10.85 2.49 -13.84
CA GLY A 30 -11.76 2.42 -12.69
C GLY A 30 -11.12 2.20 -11.32
N LYS A 31 -9.84 2.56 -11.12
CA LYS A 31 -9.12 2.45 -9.83
C LYS A 31 -9.81 3.23 -8.69
N THR A 32 -10.12 4.50 -8.93
CA THR A 32 -10.82 5.36 -7.98
C THR A 32 -12.22 4.85 -7.67
N SER A 33 -12.95 4.41 -8.70
CA SER A 33 -14.29 3.79 -8.54
C SER A 33 -14.22 2.50 -7.72
N LEU A 34 -13.19 1.67 -7.94
CA LEU A 34 -12.97 0.45 -7.16
C LEU A 34 -12.73 0.77 -5.68
N LEU A 35 -11.89 1.76 -5.36
CA LEU A 35 -11.62 2.14 -3.97
C LEU A 35 -12.86 2.68 -3.26
N ARG A 36 -13.67 3.48 -3.95
CA ARG A 36 -14.98 3.93 -3.45
C ARG A 36 -15.91 2.74 -3.17
N ALA A 37 -16.02 1.80 -4.10
CA ALA A 37 -16.84 0.60 -3.93
C ALA A 37 -16.35 -0.27 -2.76
N LEU A 38 -15.04 -0.44 -2.60
CA LEU A 38 -14.43 -1.11 -1.44
C LEU A 38 -14.67 -0.37 -0.12
N ARG A 39 -15.05 0.90 -0.11
CA ARG A 39 -15.49 1.60 1.11
C ARG A 39 -17.01 1.63 1.27
N GLY A 40 -17.75 0.95 0.40
CA GLY A 40 -19.22 0.96 0.41
C GLY A 40 -19.82 2.28 -0.05
N GLU A 41 -19.04 3.12 -0.74
CA GLU A 41 -19.53 4.38 -1.30
C GLU A 41 -20.35 4.13 -2.58
N PRO A 42 -21.35 4.97 -2.87
CA PRO A 42 -22.15 4.83 -4.08
C PRO A 42 -21.32 5.03 -5.34
N HIS A 43 -21.70 4.32 -6.41
CA HIS A 43 -21.13 4.49 -7.74
C HIS A 43 -21.38 5.91 -8.26
N ILE A 44 -20.37 6.49 -8.90
CA ILE A 44 -20.44 7.79 -9.57
C ILE A 44 -19.95 7.59 -11.00
N GLU A 45 -20.81 7.88 -11.96
CA GLU A 45 -20.44 7.93 -13.37
C GLU A 45 -19.65 9.21 -13.69
N GLY A 46 -18.70 9.11 -14.61
CA GLY A 46 -17.97 10.28 -15.12
C GLY A 46 -17.04 10.95 -14.10
N LEU A 47 -16.50 10.21 -13.13
CA LEU A 47 -15.46 10.72 -12.23
C LEU A 47 -14.32 11.34 -13.04
N GLU A 48 -13.89 12.53 -12.62
CA GLU A 48 -12.71 13.17 -13.18
C GLU A 48 -11.48 12.30 -12.96
N THR A 49 -10.52 12.37 -13.89
CA THR A 49 -9.30 11.60 -13.75
C THR A 49 -8.50 12.12 -12.57
N THR A 50 -8.14 11.22 -11.64
CA THR A 50 -7.29 11.54 -10.50
C THR A 50 -6.01 12.25 -10.95
N HIS A 51 -5.77 13.44 -10.41
CA HIS A 51 -4.51 14.16 -10.53
C HIS A 51 -3.60 13.77 -9.36
N GLY A 52 -2.31 13.53 -9.64
CA GLY A 52 -1.36 13.20 -8.59
C GLY A 52 -1.56 11.81 -7.99
N ILE A 53 -1.46 11.77 -6.67
CA ILE A 53 -1.63 10.60 -5.80
C ILE A 53 -2.69 10.96 -4.77
N GLN A 54 -3.72 10.14 -4.66
CA GLN A 54 -4.68 10.21 -3.56
C GLN A 54 -4.42 9.04 -2.62
N ILE A 55 -4.36 9.31 -1.31
CA ILE A 55 -4.17 8.30 -0.29
C ILE A 55 -5.41 8.31 0.58
N GLU A 56 -6.09 7.18 0.63
CA GLU A 56 -7.31 6.99 1.43
C GLU A 56 -7.14 5.76 2.31
N THR A 57 -7.77 5.75 3.47
CA THR A 57 -7.75 4.58 4.35
C THR A 57 -8.88 3.62 3.97
N LEU A 58 -8.53 2.34 3.79
CA LEU A 58 -9.49 1.25 3.68
C LEU A 58 -9.43 0.41 4.96
N ASP A 59 -10.49 0.50 5.76
CA ASP A 59 -10.65 -0.29 6.98
C ASP A 59 -11.24 -1.66 6.64
N LEU A 60 -10.59 -2.71 7.14
CA LEU A 60 -10.91 -4.12 6.90
C LEU A 60 -10.96 -4.86 8.24
N ALA A 61 -12.02 -5.61 8.51
CA ALA A 61 -12.06 -6.48 9.69
C ALA A 61 -10.98 -7.57 9.58
N HIS A 62 -10.29 -7.88 10.68
CA HIS A 62 -9.35 -9.00 10.71
C HIS A 62 -10.10 -10.32 10.50
N PRO A 63 -9.59 -11.26 9.68
CA PRO A 63 -10.33 -12.48 9.33
C PRO A 63 -10.61 -13.40 10.53
N THR A 64 -9.76 -13.37 11.56
CA THR A 64 -9.83 -14.30 12.70
C THR A 64 -9.76 -13.66 14.09
N GLU A 65 -9.45 -12.36 14.20
CA GLU A 65 -9.31 -11.66 15.48
C GLU A 65 -10.51 -10.73 15.61
N ALA A 66 -11.47 -11.09 16.45
CA ALA A 66 -12.64 -10.26 16.71
C ALA A 66 -12.21 -8.88 17.23
N ASP A 67 -12.95 -7.84 16.84
CA ASP A 67 -12.73 -6.43 17.21
C ASP A 67 -11.39 -5.82 16.75
N VAL A 68 -10.65 -6.50 15.86
CA VAL A 68 -9.46 -5.94 15.21
C VAL A 68 -9.82 -5.40 13.83
N THR A 69 -9.51 -4.13 13.62
CA THR A 69 -9.58 -3.48 12.30
C THR A 69 -8.17 -3.30 11.74
N MET A 70 -7.93 -3.87 10.57
CA MET A 70 -6.77 -3.61 9.73
C MET A 70 -7.01 -2.39 8.85
N GLN A 71 -5.97 -1.59 8.66
CA GLN A 71 -6.01 -0.40 7.83
C GLN A 71 -5.04 -0.56 6.67
N LEU A 72 -5.57 -0.54 5.46
CA LEU A 72 -4.76 -0.38 4.25
C LEU A 72 -4.76 1.09 3.87
N LYS A 73 -3.59 1.73 3.90
CA LYS A 73 -3.38 3.01 3.23
C LYS A 73 -3.39 2.75 1.74
N ALA A 74 -4.50 3.06 1.08
CA ALA A 74 -4.73 2.82 -0.33
C ALA A 74 -4.24 4.00 -1.16
N TRP A 75 -3.24 3.74 -2.00
CA TRP A 75 -2.65 4.72 -2.91
C TRP A 75 -3.32 4.57 -4.28
N ASP A 76 -4.14 5.55 -4.64
CA ASP A 76 -4.70 5.72 -5.98
C ASP A 76 -3.82 6.67 -6.79
N PHE A 77 -3.30 6.16 -7.90
CA PHE A 77 -2.44 6.93 -8.77
C PHE A 77 -3.19 7.38 -10.02
N GLY A 78 -3.08 8.67 -10.32
CA GLY A 78 -3.54 9.23 -11.58
C GLY A 78 -2.96 8.49 -12.79
N GLY A 79 -3.80 8.20 -13.78
CA GLY A 79 -3.48 7.32 -14.92
C GLY A 79 -2.26 7.67 -15.77
N GLN A 80 -1.83 8.94 -15.76
CA GLN A 80 -0.65 9.39 -16.51
C GLN A 80 0.62 9.51 -15.65
N GLN A 81 0.50 9.28 -14.35
CA GLN A 81 1.56 9.61 -13.40
C GLN A 81 2.60 8.50 -13.29
N ILE A 82 2.21 7.23 -13.27
CA ILE A 82 3.15 6.13 -12.98
C ILE A 82 4.16 5.83 -14.11
N TYR A 83 3.90 6.34 -15.32
CA TYR A 83 4.86 6.23 -16.42
C TYR A 83 6.14 7.04 -16.21
N ARG A 84 6.15 7.99 -15.26
CA ARG A 84 7.35 8.74 -14.92
C ARG A 84 8.19 7.94 -13.93
N ALA A 85 9.50 7.88 -14.16
CA ALA A 85 10.46 7.15 -13.33
C ALA A 85 10.33 7.47 -11.82
N THR A 86 9.85 8.67 -11.50
CA THR A 86 9.57 9.16 -10.14
C THR A 86 8.52 8.36 -9.38
N HIS A 87 7.56 7.74 -10.06
CA HIS A 87 6.44 7.06 -9.38
C HIS A 87 6.73 5.58 -9.09
N GLN A 88 7.76 5.02 -9.73
CA GLN A 88 8.23 3.66 -9.41
C GLN A 88 8.86 3.57 -8.01
N PHE A 89 9.17 4.70 -7.39
CA PHE A 89 9.66 4.77 -6.01
C PHE A 89 8.63 4.31 -4.97
N PHE A 90 7.34 4.36 -5.30
CA PHE A 90 6.28 3.92 -4.38
C PHE A 90 6.01 2.42 -4.44
N LEU A 91 6.50 1.74 -5.50
CA LEU A 91 6.43 0.29 -5.65
C LEU A 91 7.44 -0.35 -4.69
N THR A 92 7.03 -0.62 -3.46
CA THR A 92 7.91 -1.21 -2.44
C THR A 92 7.44 -2.61 -2.03
N ASN A 93 8.38 -3.40 -1.53
CA ASN A 93 8.04 -4.66 -0.86
C ASN A 93 7.13 -4.43 0.35
N ARG A 94 6.56 -5.53 0.88
CA ARG A 94 5.69 -5.56 2.07
C ARG A 94 4.43 -4.70 1.93
N SER A 95 3.96 -4.58 0.70
CA SER A 95 2.71 -3.91 0.33
C SER A 95 1.81 -4.91 -0.40
N LEU A 96 0.51 -4.64 -0.46
CA LEU A 96 -0.42 -5.35 -1.33
C LEU A 96 -0.62 -4.55 -2.62
N PHE A 97 -0.67 -5.23 -3.76
CA PHE A 97 -0.94 -4.59 -5.05
C PHE A 97 -2.28 -5.06 -5.59
N ALA A 98 -3.13 -4.12 -5.99
CA ALA A 98 -4.29 -4.36 -6.84
C ALA A 98 -3.99 -3.82 -8.23
N LEU A 99 -3.73 -4.70 -9.19
CA LEU A 99 -3.48 -4.33 -10.58
C LEU A 99 -4.79 -4.38 -11.37
N VAL A 100 -5.34 -3.20 -11.62
CA VAL A 100 -6.64 -3.01 -12.27
C VAL A 100 -6.46 -2.84 -13.78
N TRP A 101 -7.26 -3.55 -14.57
CA TRP A 101 -7.30 -3.40 -16.02
C TRP A 101 -8.74 -3.44 -16.52
N ASN A 102 -9.02 -2.77 -17.64
CA ASN A 102 -10.35 -2.72 -18.23
C ASN A 102 -10.56 -3.92 -19.18
N ALA A 103 -11.51 -4.80 -18.85
CA ALA A 103 -11.81 -6.02 -19.59
C ALA A 103 -12.17 -5.75 -21.06
N ARG A 104 -12.79 -4.61 -21.35
CA ARG A 104 -13.26 -4.23 -22.70
C ARG A 104 -12.11 -4.11 -23.70
N HIS A 105 -11.01 -3.53 -23.25
CA HIS A 105 -9.84 -3.25 -24.08
C HIS A 105 -8.87 -4.44 -24.17
N GLY A 106 -9.07 -5.46 -23.31
CA GLY A 106 -8.16 -6.60 -23.18
C GLY A 106 -6.89 -6.27 -22.40
N TYR A 107 -6.29 -7.31 -21.79
CA TYR A 107 -5.14 -7.15 -20.89
C TYR A 107 -3.87 -6.60 -21.58
N GLN A 108 -3.73 -6.80 -22.90
CA GLN A 108 -2.59 -6.29 -23.68
C GLN A 108 -2.63 -4.77 -23.78
N GLN A 109 -3.79 -4.18 -24.07
CA GLN A 109 -3.96 -2.73 -24.13
C GLN A 109 -3.86 -2.10 -22.74
N GLY A 110 -4.28 -2.83 -21.70
CA GLY A 110 -4.07 -2.45 -20.30
C GLY A 110 -2.61 -2.52 -19.83
N LYS A 111 -1.66 -2.89 -20.71
CA LYS A 111 -0.21 -2.99 -20.44
C LYS A 111 0.09 -3.80 -19.18
N LEU A 112 -0.67 -4.87 -18.96
CA LEU A 112 -0.57 -5.68 -17.75
C LEU A 112 0.86 -6.20 -17.50
N TYR A 113 1.55 -6.64 -18.56
CA TYR A 113 2.95 -7.09 -18.48
C TYR A 113 3.92 -6.00 -18.01
N TYR A 114 3.77 -4.77 -18.48
CA TYR A 114 4.60 -3.64 -18.04
C TYR A 114 4.47 -3.43 -16.53
N TRP A 115 3.23 -3.44 -16.03
CA TRP A 115 2.95 -3.30 -14.61
C TRP A 115 3.52 -4.44 -13.78
N LEU A 116 3.32 -5.68 -14.24
CA LEU A 116 3.84 -6.85 -13.57
C LEU A 116 5.37 -6.88 -13.56
N ASP A 117 6.02 -6.53 -14.67
CA ASP A 117 7.48 -6.41 -14.74
C ASP A 117 8.00 -5.32 -13.78
N ALA A 118 7.32 -4.17 -13.69
CA ALA A 118 7.67 -3.09 -12.77
C ALA A 118 7.53 -3.50 -11.30
N ILE A 119 6.42 -4.16 -10.94
CA ILE A 119 6.21 -4.69 -9.58
C ILE A 119 7.24 -5.78 -9.28
N GLN A 120 7.47 -6.73 -10.19
CA GLN A 120 8.46 -7.80 -10.01
C GLN A 120 9.88 -7.25 -9.79
N ALA A 121 10.25 -6.18 -10.49
CA ALA A 121 11.57 -5.57 -10.36
C ALA A 121 11.79 -4.82 -9.03
N ARG A 122 10.72 -4.35 -8.39
CA ARG A 122 10.79 -3.43 -7.22
C ARG A 122 10.23 -4.03 -5.94
N ALA A 123 9.18 -4.84 -6.06
CA ALA A 123 8.43 -5.44 -4.99
C ALA A 123 8.17 -6.95 -5.22
N PRO A 124 9.21 -7.78 -5.49
CA PRO A 124 9.04 -9.19 -5.84
C PRO A 124 8.43 -10.08 -4.75
N GLN A 125 8.40 -9.59 -3.50
CA GLN A 125 7.86 -10.32 -2.34
C GLN A 125 6.43 -9.89 -2.01
N SER A 126 5.89 -8.87 -2.70
CA SER A 126 4.58 -8.31 -2.42
C SER A 126 3.49 -9.04 -3.22
N PRO A 127 2.41 -9.48 -2.58
CA PRO A 127 1.30 -10.12 -3.28
C PRO A 127 0.62 -9.17 -4.27
N VAL A 128 0.21 -9.71 -5.41
CA VAL A 128 -0.52 -9.01 -6.47
C VAL A 128 -1.87 -9.69 -6.70
N ILE A 129 -2.93 -8.91 -6.60
CA ILE A 129 -4.28 -9.29 -7.02
C ILE A 129 -4.55 -8.62 -8.36
N LEU A 130 -4.89 -9.42 -9.38
CA LEU A 130 -5.35 -8.91 -10.67
C LEU A 130 -6.84 -8.58 -10.58
N VAL A 131 -7.24 -7.42 -11.06
CA VAL A 131 -8.63 -6.96 -11.04
C VAL A 131 -9.06 -6.57 -12.45
N ALA A 132 -9.92 -7.37 -13.06
CA ALA A 132 -10.57 -7.03 -14.32
C ALA A 132 -11.82 -6.18 -14.02
N ALA A 133 -11.80 -4.91 -14.40
CA ALA A 133 -12.93 -4.00 -14.27
C ALA A 133 -13.76 -3.95 -15.58
N HIS A 134 -15.00 -3.48 -15.47
CA HIS A 134 -15.95 -3.36 -16.59
C HIS A 134 -16.33 -4.70 -17.23
N THR A 135 -16.50 -5.74 -16.41
CA THR A 135 -16.80 -7.09 -16.89
C THR A 135 -18.27 -7.29 -17.28
N ASP A 136 -19.13 -6.34 -16.96
CA ASP A 136 -20.51 -6.26 -17.45
C ASP A 136 -20.60 -6.12 -18.97
N GLU A 137 -19.52 -5.71 -19.64
CA GLU A 137 -19.47 -5.51 -21.09
C GLU A 137 -18.66 -6.59 -21.83
N ARG A 138 -17.75 -7.32 -21.16
CA ARG A 138 -16.90 -8.36 -21.77
C ARG A 138 -16.30 -9.31 -20.73
N ASP A 139 -16.17 -10.59 -21.10
CA ASP A 139 -15.46 -11.59 -20.30
C ASP A 139 -13.98 -11.23 -20.10
N ALA A 140 -13.48 -11.42 -18.88
CA ALA A 140 -12.11 -11.17 -18.48
C ALA A 140 -11.17 -12.31 -18.90
N ASP A 141 -11.05 -12.56 -20.21
CA ASP A 141 -10.14 -13.58 -20.72
C ASP A 141 -8.68 -13.16 -20.51
N LEU A 142 -7.93 -14.03 -19.83
CA LEU A 142 -6.58 -13.77 -19.37
C LEU A 142 -5.82 -15.11 -19.32
N PRO A 143 -4.60 -15.21 -19.86
CA PRO A 143 -3.75 -16.40 -19.73
C PRO A 143 -3.16 -16.48 -18.31
N LEU A 144 -4.03 -16.70 -17.31
CA LEU A 144 -3.69 -16.62 -15.90
C LEU A 144 -2.62 -17.64 -15.51
N SER A 145 -2.64 -18.84 -16.08
CA SER A 145 -1.63 -19.88 -15.84
C SER A 145 -0.23 -19.41 -16.26
N ASP A 146 -0.10 -18.83 -17.45
CA ASP A 146 1.19 -18.33 -17.96
C ASP A 146 1.67 -17.12 -17.15
N LEU A 147 0.74 -16.24 -16.77
CA LEU A 147 1.05 -15.09 -15.92
C LEU A 147 1.52 -15.52 -14.54
N LYS A 148 0.86 -16.48 -13.88
CA LYS A 148 1.29 -17.00 -12.58
C LYS A 148 2.64 -17.73 -12.67
N ALA A 149 2.93 -18.40 -13.78
CA ALA A 149 4.23 -19.02 -14.02
C ALA A 149 5.35 -17.97 -14.14
N LYS A 150 5.10 -16.85 -14.82
CA LYS A 150 6.07 -15.74 -14.96
C LYS A 150 6.17 -14.87 -13.70
N TYR A 151 5.06 -14.67 -13.00
CA TYR A 151 4.92 -13.78 -11.84
C TYR A 151 4.29 -14.54 -10.65
N PRO A 152 5.09 -15.29 -9.88
CA PRO A 152 4.60 -16.10 -8.77
C PRO A 152 3.90 -15.30 -7.65
N GLN A 153 4.17 -14.00 -7.60
CA GLN A 153 3.53 -13.05 -6.67
C GLN A 153 2.04 -12.79 -6.97
N ILE A 154 1.51 -13.26 -8.11
CA ILE A 154 0.07 -13.16 -8.40
C ILE A 154 -0.68 -14.19 -7.55
N VAL A 155 -1.41 -13.70 -6.54
CA VAL A 155 -2.14 -14.55 -5.61
C VAL A 155 -3.57 -14.81 -6.06
N ALA A 156 -4.22 -13.85 -6.72
CA ALA A 156 -5.62 -13.96 -7.12
C ALA A 156 -5.97 -13.13 -8.37
N HIS A 157 -7.12 -13.44 -8.95
CA HIS A 157 -7.72 -12.71 -10.07
C HIS A 157 -9.24 -12.59 -9.83
N TYR A 158 -9.76 -11.37 -9.91
CA TYR A 158 -11.18 -11.08 -9.75
C TYR A 158 -11.72 -10.24 -10.90
N ALA A 159 -12.93 -10.56 -11.33
CA ALA A 159 -13.72 -9.77 -12.26
C ALA A 159 -14.72 -8.93 -11.47
N ILE A 160 -14.80 -7.63 -11.76
CA ILE A 160 -15.70 -6.70 -11.07
C ILE A 160 -16.45 -5.79 -12.02
N SER A 161 -17.60 -5.34 -11.56
CA SER A 161 -18.38 -4.28 -12.18
C SER A 161 -18.70 -3.20 -11.15
N ASN A 162 -18.08 -2.03 -11.30
CA ASN A 162 -18.29 -0.90 -10.39
C ASN A 162 -19.74 -0.38 -10.38
N PRO A 163 -20.49 -0.33 -11.51
CA PRO A 163 -21.89 0.08 -11.49
C PRO A 163 -22.82 -0.87 -10.73
N SER A 164 -22.64 -2.19 -10.91
CA SER A 164 -23.51 -3.19 -10.28
C SER A 164 -23.03 -3.67 -8.91
N GLY A 165 -21.78 -3.41 -8.55
CA GLY A 165 -21.12 -3.95 -7.36
C GLY A 165 -20.72 -5.42 -7.47
N ALA A 166 -20.94 -6.06 -8.63
CA ALA A 166 -20.61 -7.47 -8.82
C ALA A 166 -19.10 -7.72 -8.59
N GLY A 167 -18.79 -8.78 -7.84
CA GLY A 167 -17.42 -9.21 -7.51
C GLY A 167 -16.68 -8.34 -6.49
N ILE A 168 -17.25 -7.21 -6.04
CA ILE A 168 -16.58 -6.30 -5.08
C ILE A 168 -16.40 -6.96 -3.71
N GLU A 169 -17.39 -7.70 -3.23
CA GLU A 169 -17.30 -8.38 -1.93
C GLU A 169 -16.34 -9.58 -1.96
N ASP A 170 -16.28 -10.33 -3.07
CA ASP A 170 -15.29 -11.39 -3.26
C ASP A 170 -13.86 -10.83 -3.29
N LEU A 171 -13.67 -9.69 -3.99
CA LEU A 171 -12.41 -8.96 -4.00
C LEU A 171 -12.06 -8.43 -2.60
N ARG A 172 -13.04 -7.89 -1.86
CA ARG A 172 -12.85 -7.44 -0.47
C ARG A 172 -12.37 -8.58 0.42
N ALA A 173 -12.99 -9.76 0.33
CA ALA A 173 -12.56 -10.94 1.07
C ALA A 173 -11.11 -11.33 0.74
N ALA A 174 -10.72 -11.31 -0.53
CA ALA A 174 -9.34 -11.58 -0.93
C ALA A 174 -8.34 -10.54 -0.43
N LEU A 175 -8.73 -9.26 -0.39
CA LEU A 175 -7.94 -8.19 0.20
C LEU A 175 -7.75 -8.40 1.71
N ILE A 176 -8.79 -8.81 2.43
CA ILE A 176 -8.74 -9.13 3.87
C ILE A 176 -7.71 -10.23 4.14
N GLU A 177 -7.83 -11.37 3.45
CA GLU A 177 -6.93 -12.51 3.62
C GLU A 177 -5.48 -12.15 3.24
N SER A 178 -5.29 -11.45 2.12
CA SER A 178 -3.95 -11.06 1.67
C SER A 178 -3.32 -10.03 2.60
N ALA A 179 -4.11 -9.09 3.13
CA ALA A 179 -3.63 -8.05 4.04
C ALA A 179 -3.21 -8.61 5.40
N ALA A 180 -3.96 -9.56 5.95
CA ALA A 180 -3.64 -10.23 7.21
C ALA A 180 -2.28 -10.96 7.16
N GLY A 181 -1.89 -11.46 5.97
CA GLY A 181 -0.60 -12.11 5.75
C GLY A 181 0.58 -11.18 5.48
N LEU A 182 0.40 -9.86 5.44
CA LEU A 182 1.50 -8.93 5.12
C LEU A 182 2.52 -8.84 6.27
N PRO A 183 3.83 -8.74 5.99
CA PRO A 183 4.87 -8.82 7.04
C PRO A 183 4.87 -7.75 8.13
N LEU A 184 4.18 -6.63 7.95
CA LEU A 184 4.05 -5.58 8.98
C LEU A 184 2.68 -5.58 9.67
N MET A 185 1.74 -6.38 9.18
CA MET A 185 0.38 -6.45 9.71
C MET A 185 0.38 -7.20 11.04
N GLY A 186 -0.06 -6.54 12.10
CA GLY A 186 -0.08 -7.09 13.46
C GLY A 186 1.28 -7.05 14.18
N GLU A 187 2.31 -6.46 13.57
CA GLU A 187 3.65 -6.35 14.18
C GLU A 187 3.62 -5.51 15.46
N VAL A 188 4.41 -5.92 16.46
CA VAL A 188 4.41 -5.30 17.79
C VAL A 188 5.48 -4.22 17.87
N TRP A 189 5.06 -2.97 18.01
CA TRP A 189 5.96 -1.82 18.06
C TRP A 189 6.18 -1.36 19.51
N PRO A 190 7.43 -1.02 19.91
CA PRO A 190 7.68 -0.31 21.16
C PRO A 190 7.00 1.07 21.19
N ALA A 191 6.57 1.55 22.36
CA ALA A 191 5.95 2.87 22.51
C ALA A 191 6.84 3.99 21.95
N ASP A 192 8.13 3.94 22.27
CA ASP A 192 9.11 4.93 21.81
C ASP A 192 9.15 5.02 20.27
N TRP A 193 8.92 3.91 19.57
CA TRP A 193 8.84 3.88 18.11
C TRP A 193 7.52 4.46 17.59
N LEU A 194 6.42 4.24 18.30
CA LEU A 194 5.12 4.82 17.99
C LEU A 194 5.15 6.33 18.17
N ASP A 195 5.66 6.79 19.31
CA ASP A 195 5.83 8.22 19.63
C ASP A 195 6.73 8.91 18.59
N ALA A 196 7.79 8.23 18.14
CA ALA A 196 8.67 8.69 17.07
C ALA A 196 7.96 8.77 15.71
N ALA A 197 7.21 7.73 15.34
CA ALA A 197 6.44 7.72 14.10
C ALA A 197 5.36 8.80 14.09
N GLU A 198 4.63 8.99 15.19
CA GLU A 198 3.59 10.01 15.33
C GLU A 198 4.15 11.42 15.22
N ALA A 199 5.26 11.71 15.91
CA ALA A 199 5.89 13.01 15.80
C ALA A 199 6.38 13.32 14.39
N LEU A 200 6.86 12.29 13.71
CA LEU A 200 7.35 12.43 12.36
C LEU A 200 6.18 12.64 11.37
N ARG A 201 5.06 11.93 11.53
CA ARG A 201 3.80 12.16 10.80
C ARG A 201 3.18 13.54 11.07
N ALA A 202 3.39 14.10 12.26
CA ALA A 202 2.92 15.43 12.64
C ALA A 202 3.83 16.57 12.13
N SER A 203 5.01 16.24 11.57
CA SER A 203 5.92 17.22 11.00
C SER A 203 5.30 17.94 9.80
N ARG A 204 5.56 19.25 9.68
CA ARG A 204 5.19 20.03 8.49
C ARG A 204 6.27 20.03 7.40
N GLU A 205 7.45 19.52 7.72
CA GLU A 205 8.57 19.46 6.78
C GLU A 205 8.31 18.41 5.70
N LYS A 206 8.41 18.82 4.42
CA LYS A 206 8.24 17.90 3.27
C LYS A 206 9.47 17.04 3.00
N HIS A 207 10.62 17.46 3.53
CA HIS A 207 11.89 16.77 3.40
C HIS A 207 12.75 17.03 4.62
N ILE A 208 13.46 16.01 5.11
CA ILE A 208 14.43 16.15 6.19
C ILE A 208 15.69 15.36 5.87
N ALA A 209 16.84 15.84 6.36
CA ALA A 209 18.07 15.06 6.32
C ALA A 209 17.96 13.85 7.26
N PHE A 210 18.68 12.77 6.95
CA PHE A 210 18.68 11.59 7.80
C PHE A 210 19.19 11.86 9.22
N SER A 211 20.15 12.77 9.40
CA SER A 211 20.62 13.20 10.72
C SER A 211 19.52 13.89 11.54
N GLN A 212 18.62 14.62 10.88
CA GLN A 212 17.45 15.21 11.55
C GLN A 212 16.43 14.13 11.91
N LEU A 213 16.22 13.13 11.06
CA LEU A 213 15.38 11.97 11.38
C LEU A 213 15.94 11.17 12.55
N GLU A 214 17.25 10.89 12.56
CA GLU A 214 17.96 10.25 13.66
C GLU A 214 17.71 11.00 14.96
N ARG A 215 17.90 12.33 14.96
CA ARG A 215 17.65 13.17 16.12
C ARG A 215 16.20 13.09 16.62
N ILE A 216 15.21 13.18 15.72
CA ILE A 216 13.78 13.08 16.10
C ILE A 216 13.49 11.75 16.80
N PHE A 217 14.09 10.67 16.34
CA PHE A 217 13.90 9.32 16.88
C PHE A 217 14.64 9.11 18.20
N GLU A 218 15.91 9.52 18.28
CA GLU A 218 16.73 9.41 19.48
C GLU A 218 16.18 10.26 20.64
N GLU A 219 15.67 11.47 20.36
CA GLU A 219 14.99 12.33 21.34
C GLU A 219 13.75 11.66 21.97
N ARG A 220 13.22 10.61 21.34
CA ARG A 220 12.06 9.82 21.81
C ARG A 220 12.43 8.43 22.33
N GLY A 221 13.73 8.15 22.47
CA GLY A 221 14.21 6.90 23.07
C GLY A 221 14.40 5.75 22.09
N VAL A 222 14.31 6.00 20.77
CA VAL A 222 14.69 4.99 19.77
C VAL A 222 16.22 4.87 19.77
N ASP A 223 16.72 3.65 19.96
CA ASP A 223 18.16 3.38 19.93
C ASP A 223 18.72 3.40 18.50
N SER A 224 20.05 3.51 18.36
CA SER A 224 20.69 3.64 17.05
C SER A 224 20.44 2.44 16.11
N ALA A 225 20.21 1.25 16.67
CA ALA A 225 19.80 0.06 15.90
C ALA A 225 18.35 0.19 15.41
N GLY A 226 17.44 0.68 16.27
CA GLY A 226 16.04 0.90 15.97
C GLY A 226 15.80 2.00 14.93
N VAL A 227 16.61 3.05 14.89
CA VAL A 227 16.41 4.17 13.94
C VAL A 227 16.32 3.69 12.49
N ARG A 228 17.27 2.84 12.06
CA ARG A 228 17.28 2.33 10.67
C ARG A 228 16.12 1.38 10.40
N VAL A 229 15.73 0.59 11.39
CA VAL A 229 14.60 -0.35 11.26
C VAL A 229 13.28 0.41 11.16
N LEU A 230 13.06 1.37 12.05
CA LEU A 230 11.87 2.22 12.06
C LEU A 230 11.77 3.04 10.78
N ALA A 231 12.87 3.66 10.31
CA ALA A 231 12.88 4.37 9.03
C ALA A 231 12.47 3.45 7.86
N ARG A 232 13.00 2.22 7.82
CA ARG A 232 12.61 1.24 6.80
C ARG A 232 11.13 0.84 6.90
N TRP A 233 10.61 0.63 8.10
CA TRP A 233 9.19 0.29 8.29
C TRP A 233 8.26 1.44 7.91
N LEU A 234 8.59 2.67 8.29
CA LEU A 234 7.85 3.85 7.85
C LEU A 234 7.91 4.01 6.33
N HIS A 235 9.00 3.60 5.69
CA HIS A 235 9.08 3.57 4.24
C HIS A 235 8.13 2.55 3.61
N GLU A 236 8.12 1.34 4.16
CA GLU A 236 7.27 0.24 3.71
C GLU A 236 5.78 0.54 3.93
N LEU A 237 5.44 1.25 5.01
CA LEU A 237 4.09 1.77 5.29
C LEU A 237 3.70 2.97 4.41
N GLY A 238 4.66 3.54 3.65
CA GLY A 238 4.44 4.72 2.83
C GLY A 238 4.37 6.03 3.61
N ASP A 239 4.75 6.04 4.89
CA ASP A 239 4.90 7.28 5.63
C ASP A 239 6.07 8.10 5.05
N ILE A 240 7.18 7.44 4.69
CA ILE A 240 8.34 8.07 4.04
C ILE A 240 8.76 7.41 2.74
N LEU A 241 9.52 8.14 1.94
CA LEU A 241 10.44 7.56 0.97
C LEU A 241 11.84 7.58 1.56
N TYR A 242 12.38 6.40 1.88
CA TYR A 242 13.73 6.25 2.42
C TYR A 242 14.53 5.29 1.55
N PHE A 243 15.52 5.81 0.86
CA PHE A 243 16.44 5.03 0.03
C PHE A 243 17.77 4.85 0.74
N GLN A 244 18.17 3.59 0.93
CA GLN A 244 19.54 3.26 1.35
C GLN A 244 20.38 3.11 0.08
N ASP A 245 20.87 4.21 -0.46
CA ASP A 245 21.80 4.12 -1.58
C ASP A 245 23.23 3.81 -1.08
N ARG A 246 23.96 2.96 -1.80
CA ARG A 246 25.36 2.59 -1.49
C ARG A 246 26.34 3.75 -1.72
N ALA A 247 25.87 4.89 -2.25
CA ALA A 247 26.64 6.10 -2.42
C ALA A 247 25.85 7.32 -1.89
N VAL A 248 26.18 7.71 -0.65
CA VAL A 248 26.10 9.07 -0.08
C VAL A 248 24.97 9.97 -0.63
N GLN A 249 23.71 9.71 -0.27
CA GLN A 249 22.71 10.76 0.04
C GLN A 249 21.43 10.10 0.56
N PHE A 250 21.10 10.36 1.83
CA PHE A 250 19.83 9.99 2.40
C PHE A 250 18.86 11.17 2.22
N SER A 251 17.83 11.00 1.40
CA SER A 251 16.74 11.97 1.31
C SER A 251 15.43 11.28 1.70
N ALA A 252 14.87 11.69 2.84
CA ALA A 252 13.53 11.30 3.23
C ALA A 252 12.53 12.26 2.55
N HIS A 253 11.78 11.78 1.55
CA HIS A 253 10.72 12.55 0.92
C HIS A 253 9.36 12.10 1.47
N TRP A 254 8.55 13.04 1.93
CA TRP A 254 7.21 12.79 2.46
C TRP A 254 6.16 13.08 1.40
N TYR A 255 5.17 12.20 1.27
CA TYR A 255 3.94 12.49 0.53
C TYR A 255 2.77 12.36 1.50
N ILE A 256 2.40 13.48 2.14
CA ILE A 256 1.14 13.58 2.87
C ILE A 256 0.25 14.52 2.08
N ASN A 257 -0.84 13.94 1.56
CA ASN A 257 -2.02 14.56 0.96
C ASN A 257 -1.80 15.39 -0.32
N GLY A 258 -2.39 14.89 -1.41
CA GLY A 258 -2.53 15.58 -2.68
C GLY A 258 -3.24 16.92 -2.54
N GLN A 259 -2.46 17.98 -2.69
CA GLN A 259 -2.89 19.28 -3.19
C GLN A 259 -1.70 19.80 -4.00
N ASP A 260 -1.72 19.49 -5.30
CA ASP A 260 -1.39 20.41 -6.39
C ASP A 260 -2.34 20.09 -7.54
#